data_AF-A0A3M0JRZ9-F1
#
_entry.id   AF-A0A3M0JRZ9-F1
#
_cell.length_a   1.000
_cell.length_b   1.000
_cell.length_c   1.000
_cell.angle_alpha   90.00
_cell.angle_beta   90.00
_cell.angle_gamma   90.00
#
_symmetry.space_group_name_H-M   'P 1'
#
loop_
_entity.id
_entity.type
_entity.pdbx_description
1 polymer ?
#
loop_
_entity_poly.entity_id
_entity_poly.type
_entity_poly.pdbx_seq_one_letter_code
_entity_poly.pdbx_strand_id
1 'polypeptide(L)'
;MRYYIGRQMFVVVSSPEMIEQILVTDFSNFTNRTKPNLISKPMLDSILCLRDDRWKYVRSLLTPAFSDTKLKEMTPLINQACDTLLCNLKVYADSGKAFDIQRCYNCFTLDVVGSVAFGTEVDSQKNPDDPFVKNCRTFFEMSLFKPLLVLILSFPFIMIPLLRIFPNKKQKELNGFFIQTIKNAIVYRHQQDAAEVSYDEMHPLKPVGLLALNFNKAKI
;
A
#
# COMPACT_ATOMS: atom_id res chain seq x y z
N MET A 1 -15.07 -9.68 26.15
CA MET A 1 -16.24 -10.42 25.59
C MET A 1 -15.74 -11.53 24.67
N ARG A 2 -16.39 -12.69 24.60
CA ARG A 2 -16.02 -13.78 23.67
C ARG A 2 -17.10 -13.94 22.61
N TYR A 3 -16.70 -14.17 21.36
CA TYR A 3 -17.61 -14.47 20.27
C TYR A 3 -16.95 -15.44 19.28
N TYR A 4 -17.73 -16.03 18.39
CA TYR A 4 -17.23 -16.99 17.41
C TYR A 4 -17.49 -16.48 16.00
N ILE A 5 -16.48 -16.61 15.12
CA ILE A 5 -16.65 -16.46 13.67
C ILE A 5 -16.40 -17.84 13.07
N GLY A 6 -17.46 -18.46 12.54
CA GLY A 6 -17.42 -19.85 12.10
C GLY A 6 -17.03 -20.77 13.27
N ARG A 7 -15.89 -21.46 13.14
CA ARG A 7 -15.36 -22.38 14.17
C ARG A 7 -14.28 -21.77 15.05
N GLN A 8 -13.92 -20.51 14.83
CA GLN A 8 -12.83 -19.86 15.54
C GLN A 8 -13.37 -18.93 16.61
N MET A 9 -12.88 -19.09 17.83
CA MET A 9 -13.18 -18.20 18.95
C MET A 9 -12.34 -16.91 18.83
N PHE A 10 -12.98 -15.79 19.11
CA PHE A 10 -12.37 -14.48 19.24
C PHE A 10 -12.63 -13.92 20.63
N VAL A 11 -11.61 -13.28 21.20
CA VAL A 11 -11.69 -12.60 22.48
C VAL A 11 -11.52 -11.11 22.24
N VAL A 12 -12.54 -10.33 22.60
CA VAL A 12 -12.50 -8.88 22.61
C VAL A 12 -11.95 -8.42 23.95
N VAL A 13 -10.81 -7.73 23.88
CA VAL A 13 -10.16 -7.06 24.99
C VAL A 13 -10.45 -5.56 24.87
N SER A 14 -10.90 -4.95 25.96
CA SER A 14 -11.29 -3.53 26.00
C SER A 14 -10.66 -2.74 27.14
N SER A 15 -9.95 -3.40 28.07
CA SER A 15 -9.19 -2.71 29.13
C SER A 15 -7.86 -2.21 28.56
N PRO A 16 -7.51 -0.93 28.75
CA PRO A 16 -6.23 -0.38 28.28
C PRO A 16 -5.01 -1.12 28.84
N GLU A 17 -5.07 -1.51 30.11
CA GLU A 17 -3.98 -2.23 30.80
C GLU A 17 -3.72 -3.58 30.13
N MET A 18 -4.79 -4.29 29.78
CA MET A 18 -4.68 -5.58 29.08
C MET A 18 -4.25 -5.40 27.62
N ILE A 19 -4.65 -4.31 26.96
CA ILE A 19 -4.21 -3.99 25.59
C ILE A 19 -2.71 -3.71 25.58
N GLU A 20 -2.21 -2.90 26.52
CA GLU A 20 -0.78 -2.63 26.68
C GLU A 20 -0.01 -3.92 26.95
N GLN A 21 -0.52 -4.76 27.87
CA GLN A 21 0.10 -6.04 28.16
C GLN A 21 0.22 -6.91 26.91
N ILE A 22 -0.83 -7.02 26.09
CA ILE A 22 -0.83 -7.86 24.89
C ILE A 22 0.03 -7.27 23.76
N LEU A 23 -0.04 -5.96 23.53
CA LEU A 23 0.58 -5.30 22.38
C LEU A 23 2.03 -4.86 22.63
N VAL A 24 2.43 -4.70 23.89
CA VAL A 24 3.75 -4.18 24.28
C VAL A 24 4.49 -5.17 25.17
N THR A 25 4.00 -5.42 26.39
CA THR A 25 4.73 -6.19 27.42
C THR A 25 4.99 -7.63 27.00
N ASP A 26 3.92 -8.33 26.62
CA ASP A 26 3.91 -9.75 26.25
C ASP A 26 3.83 -9.94 24.72
N PHE A 27 4.30 -8.96 23.94
CA PHE A 27 4.19 -8.99 22.47
C PHE A 27 4.80 -10.26 21.85
N SER A 28 5.85 -10.82 22.47
CA SER A 28 6.48 -12.08 22.04
C SER A 28 5.47 -13.23 21.93
N ASN A 29 4.49 -13.29 22.84
CA ASN A 29 3.41 -14.29 22.84
C ASN A 29 2.34 -14.01 21.77
N PHE A 30 2.19 -12.75 21.33
CA PHE A 30 1.14 -12.28 20.42
C PHE A 30 1.68 -11.72 19.10
N THR A 31 2.77 -12.30 18.59
CA THR A 31 3.49 -11.76 17.42
C THR A 31 2.66 -11.75 16.12
N ASN A 32 1.78 -12.73 15.93
CA ASN A 32 1.14 -13.00 14.64
C ASN A 32 -0.31 -12.53 14.54
N ARG A 33 -0.68 -11.98 13.38
CA ARG A 33 -2.08 -11.68 13.03
C ARG A 33 -2.84 -12.94 12.61
N THR A 34 -4.17 -12.87 12.62
CA THR A 34 -5.04 -13.94 12.14
C THR A 34 -4.70 -14.30 10.70
N LYS A 35 -4.49 -15.60 10.44
CA LYS A 35 -4.10 -16.08 9.11
C LYS A 35 -5.24 -15.85 8.11
N PRO A 36 -5.02 -15.07 7.04
CA PRO A 36 -6.02 -14.94 6.00
C PRO A 36 -6.06 -16.21 5.16
N ASN A 37 -7.19 -16.90 5.18
CA ASN A 37 -7.37 -18.17 4.48
C ASN A 37 -7.64 -18.02 2.96
N LEU A 38 -7.99 -16.81 2.53
CA LEU A 38 -8.41 -16.49 1.16
C LEU A 38 -7.40 -15.65 0.38
N ILE A 39 -6.32 -15.21 1.02
CA ILE A 39 -5.28 -14.42 0.37
C ILE A 39 -4.32 -15.39 -0.33
N SER A 40 -3.94 -15.07 -1.57
CA SER A 40 -2.99 -15.83 -2.39
C SER A 40 -1.72 -15.03 -2.65
N LYS A 41 -0.69 -15.65 -3.23
CA LYS A 41 0.53 -14.94 -3.62
C LYS A 41 0.23 -13.93 -4.75
N PRO A 42 0.88 -12.75 -4.77
CA PRO A 42 1.98 -12.31 -3.90
C PRO A 42 1.55 -11.70 -2.56
N MET A 43 0.25 -11.44 -2.36
CA MET A 43 -0.24 -10.76 -1.14
C MET A 43 0.06 -11.50 0.17
N LEU A 44 0.14 -12.84 0.14
CA LEU A 44 0.56 -13.62 1.31
C LEU A 44 1.98 -13.28 1.80
N ASP A 45 2.85 -12.76 0.92
CA ASP A 45 4.20 -12.33 1.26
C ASP A 45 4.25 -10.84 1.71
N SER A 46 3.10 -10.17 1.84
CA SER A 46 3.00 -8.83 2.45
C SER A 46 3.33 -8.86 3.94
N ILE A 47 3.94 -7.80 4.46
CA ILE A 47 4.21 -7.61 5.90
C ILE A 47 2.97 -7.79 6.80
N LEU A 48 1.75 -7.58 6.27
CA LEU A 48 0.51 -7.80 7.01
C LEU A 48 0.18 -9.29 7.23
N CYS A 49 0.75 -10.17 6.42
CA CYS A 49 0.49 -11.62 6.42
C CYS A 49 1.70 -12.47 6.83
N LEU A 50 2.92 -11.90 6.76
CA LEU A 50 4.14 -12.56 7.23
C LEU A 50 4.06 -12.89 8.73
N ARG A 51 4.86 -13.89 9.13
CA ARG A 51 4.84 -14.43 10.50
C ARG A 51 6.24 -14.50 11.09
N ASP A 52 6.29 -14.43 12.41
CA ASP A 52 7.46 -14.71 13.24
C ASP A 52 8.71 -13.97 12.74
N ASP A 53 9.84 -14.66 12.59
CA ASP A 53 11.12 -14.04 12.24
C ASP A 53 11.14 -13.45 10.84
N ARG A 54 10.36 -14.01 9.89
CA ARG A 54 10.24 -13.44 8.55
C ARG A 54 9.53 -12.10 8.59
N TRP A 55 8.51 -11.96 9.44
CA TRP A 55 7.86 -10.67 9.67
C TRP A 55 8.82 -9.68 10.33
N LYS A 56 9.56 -10.09 11.37
CA LYS A 56 10.55 -9.22 12.05
C LYS A 56 11.59 -8.71 11.06
N TYR A 57 12.14 -9.59 10.24
CA TYR A 57 13.13 -9.26 9.22
C TYR A 57 12.62 -8.26 8.17
N VAL A 58 11.44 -8.52 7.58
CA VAL A 58 10.87 -7.60 6.59
C VAL A 58 10.49 -6.26 7.24
N ARG A 59 10.00 -6.27 8.48
CA ARG A 59 9.71 -5.04 9.23
C ARG A 59 10.95 -4.21 9.48
N SER A 60 12.07 -4.82 9.87
CA SER A 60 13.32 -4.09 10.08
C SER A 60 13.85 -3.47 8.79
N LEU A 61 13.62 -4.10 7.63
CA LEU A 61 13.99 -3.53 6.33
C LEU A 61 13.08 -2.35 5.90
N LEU A 62 11.79 -2.41 6.22
CA LEU A 62 10.83 -1.36 5.81
C LEU A 62 10.82 -0.14 6.74
N THR A 63 11.13 -0.32 8.02
CA THR A 63 11.04 0.75 9.04
C THR A 63 11.86 2.01 8.67
N PRO A 64 13.11 1.91 8.15
CA PRO A 64 13.89 3.10 7.78
C PRO A 64 13.27 3.96 6.67
N ALA A 65 12.44 3.37 5.81
CA ALA A 65 11.75 4.11 4.73
C ALA A 65 10.72 5.13 5.27
N PHE A 66 10.33 5.00 6.54
CA PHE A 66 9.42 5.91 7.24
C PHE A 66 10.12 6.74 8.31
N SER A 67 11.45 6.91 8.23
CA SER A 67 12.18 7.85 9.09
C SER A 67 11.80 9.30 8.79
N ASP A 68 11.97 10.19 9.76
CA ASP A 68 11.66 11.62 9.64
C ASP A 68 12.31 12.26 8.40
N THR A 69 13.55 11.89 8.09
CA THR A 69 14.26 12.37 6.91
C THR A 69 13.54 11.96 5.63
N LYS A 70 13.14 10.69 5.52
CA LYS A 70 12.41 10.18 4.35
C LYS A 70 11.01 10.78 4.24
N LEU A 71 10.32 10.98 5.36
CA LEU A 71 9.02 11.67 5.36
C LEU A 71 9.14 13.13 4.88
N LYS A 72 10.21 13.83 5.27
CA LYS A 72 10.50 15.18 4.76
C LYS A 72 10.76 15.17 3.26
N GLU A 73 11.49 14.19 2.75
CA GLU A 73 11.71 14.02 1.30
C GLU A 73 10.40 13.77 0.53
N MET A 74 9.42 13.09 1.13
CA MET A 74 8.11 12.81 0.51
C MET A 74 7.16 14.02 0.53
N THR A 75 7.37 14.98 1.43
CA THR A 75 6.45 16.10 1.68
C THR A 75 6.12 16.93 0.42
N PRO A 76 7.07 17.26 -0.48
CA PRO A 76 6.75 18.00 -1.71
C PRO A 76 5.72 17.28 -2.61
N LEU A 77 5.82 15.95 -2.75
CA LEU A 77 4.88 15.16 -3.54
C LEU A 77 3.48 15.18 -2.93
N ILE A 78 3.41 15.11 -1.60
CA ILE A 78 2.14 15.20 -0.85
C ILE A 78 1.50 16.58 -1.04
N ASN A 79 2.30 17.64 -0.96
CA ASN A 79 1.81 19.01 -1.16
C ASN A 79 1.26 19.22 -2.58
N GLN A 80 1.94 18.70 -3.61
CA GLN A 80 1.47 18.78 -4.99
C GLN A 80 0.09 18.10 -5.18
N ALA A 81 -0.09 16.92 -4.59
CA ALA A 81 -1.39 16.24 -4.60
C ALA A 81 -2.46 17.03 -3.83
N CYS A 82 -2.07 17.69 -2.73
CA CYS A 82 -2.94 18.53 -1.91
C CYS A 82 -3.39 19.80 -2.66
N ASP A 83 -2.48 20.47 -3.35
CA ASP A 83 -2.80 21.66 -4.17
C ASP A 83 -3.81 21.31 -5.27
N THR A 84 -3.67 20.12 -5.86
CA THR A 84 -4.64 19.60 -6.84
C THR A 84 -6.01 19.36 -6.20
N LEU A 85 -6.04 18.79 -4.99
CA LEU A 85 -7.28 18.59 -4.24
C LEU A 85 -7.97 19.92 -3.94
N LEU A 86 -7.22 20.91 -3.44
CA LEU A 86 -7.75 22.25 -3.13
C LEU A 86 -8.31 22.94 -4.37
N CYS A 87 -7.64 22.84 -5.52
CA CYS A 87 -8.15 23.33 -6.80
C CYS A 87 -9.50 22.70 -7.16
N ASN A 88 -9.62 21.37 -7.03
CA ASN A 88 -10.85 20.65 -7.33
C ASN A 88 -11.98 21.01 -6.35
N LEU A 89 -11.68 21.14 -5.06
CA LEU A 89 -12.65 21.52 -4.04
C LEU A 89 -13.16 22.96 -4.23
N LYS A 90 -12.31 23.87 -4.71
CA LYS A 90 -12.70 25.25 -5.00
C LYS A 90 -13.82 25.34 -6.04
N VAL A 91 -13.80 24.49 -7.07
CA VAL A 91 -14.88 24.42 -8.08
C VAL A 91 -16.23 24.08 -7.44
N TYR A 92 -16.25 23.19 -6.45
CA TYR A 92 -17.47 22.85 -5.72
C TYR A 92 -17.91 23.96 -4.77
N ALA A 93 -16.95 24.60 -4.09
CA ALA A 93 -17.22 25.74 -3.21
C ALA A 93 -17.84 26.91 -4.00
N ASP A 94 -17.27 27.26 -5.16
CA ASP A 94 -17.74 28.37 -6.00
C ASP A 94 -19.10 28.06 -6.66
N SER A 95 -19.35 26.79 -7.01
CA SER A 95 -20.62 26.38 -7.64
C SER A 95 -21.75 26.12 -6.66
N GLY A 96 -21.45 25.97 -5.36
CA GLY A 96 -22.42 25.59 -4.32
C GLY A 96 -23.02 24.20 -4.50
N LYS A 97 -22.45 23.36 -5.39
CA LYS A 97 -22.97 22.02 -5.68
C LYS A 97 -22.52 21.03 -4.61
N ALA A 98 -23.45 20.14 -4.22
CA ALA A 98 -23.10 18.97 -3.43
C ALA A 98 -22.14 18.06 -4.22
N PHE A 99 -21.18 17.47 -3.51
CA PHE A 99 -20.20 16.56 -4.09
C PHE A 99 -19.82 15.46 -3.09
N ASP A 100 -19.23 14.39 -3.62
CA ASP A 100 -18.76 13.25 -2.82
C ASP A 100 -17.33 13.50 -2.34
N ILE A 101 -17.20 13.89 -1.07
CA ILE A 101 -15.90 14.13 -0.42
C ILE A 101 -15.07 12.84 -0.29
N GLN A 102 -15.71 11.68 -0.14
CA GLN A 102 -15.01 10.40 -0.04
C GLN A 102 -14.32 10.07 -1.36
N ARG A 103 -14.97 10.33 -2.50
CA ARG A 103 -14.35 10.19 -3.81
C ARG A 103 -13.13 11.10 -3.96
N CYS A 104 -13.22 12.36 -3.54
CA CYS A 104 -12.10 13.30 -3.62
C CYS A 104 -10.89 12.82 -2.80
N TYR A 105 -11.10 12.41 -1.54
CA TYR A 105 -10.01 11.90 -0.69
C TYR A 105 -9.44 10.56 -1.18
N ASN A 106 -10.26 9.69 -1.77
CA ASN A 106 -9.78 8.44 -2.35
C ASN A 106 -8.81 8.71 -3.51
N CYS A 107 -9.16 9.63 -4.42
CA CYS A 107 -8.28 10.04 -5.51
C CYS A 107 -6.99 10.71 -4.97
N PHE A 108 -7.12 11.68 -4.06
CA PHE A 108 -5.96 12.32 -3.43
C PHE A 108 -5.00 11.31 -2.78
N THR A 109 -5.54 10.37 -1.99
CA THR A 109 -4.73 9.33 -1.32
C THR A 109 -4.03 8.44 -2.33
N LEU A 110 -4.69 8.13 -3.45
CA LEU A 110 -4.12 7.32 -4.50
C LEU A 110 -2.98 8.04 -5.22
N ASP A 111 -3.12 9.33 -5.51
CA ASP A 111 -2.05 10.15 -6.12
C ASP A 111 -0.83 10.24 -5.20
N VAL A 112 -1.05 10.42 -3.89
CA VAL A 112 0.03 10.41 -2.89
C VAL A 112 0.74 9.06 -2.86
N VAL A 113 0.00 7.95 -2.82
CA VAL A 113 0.62 6.61 -2.81
C VAL A 113 1.30 6.29 -4.13
N GLY A 114 0.70 6.65 -5.27
CA GLY A 114 1.26 6.49 -6.60
C GLY A 114 2.61 7.21 -6.76
N SER A 115 2.64 8.49 -6.38
CA SER A 115 3.86 9.30 -6.46
C SER A 115 4.92 8.83 -5.47
N VAL A 116 4.59 8.66 -4.19
CA VAL A 116 5.56 8.34 -3.14
C VAL A 116 6.07 6.90 -3.24
N ALA A 117 5.18 5.92 -3.41
CA ALA A 117 5.57 4.51 -3.35
C ALA A 117 6.06 3.97 -4.70
N PHE A 118 5.47 4.44 -5.80
CA PHE A 118 5.76 3.92 -7.14
C PHE A 118 6.51 4.91 -8.04
N GLY A 119 6.75 6.15 -7.58
CA GLY A 119 7.39 7.19 -8.39
C GLY A 119 6.59 7.53 -9.65
N THR A 120 5.29 7.27 -9.64
CA THR A 120 4.41 7.45 -10.80
C THR A 120 3.52 8.67 -10.55
N GLU A 121 3.55 9.64 -11.45
CA GLU A 121 2.55 10.72 -11.44
C GLU A 121 1.21 10.15 -11.89
N VAL A 122 0.33 9.92 -10.93
CA VAL A 122 -1.06 9.52 -11.18
C VAL A 122 -1.90 10.78 -11.01
N ASP A 123 -2.67 11.15 -12.03
CA ASP A 123 -3.62 12.26 -11.96
C ASP A 123 -5.04 11.71 -11.75
N SER A 124 -5.25 10.91 -10.70
CA SER A 124 -6.53 10.25 -10.45
C SER A 124 -7.64 11.23 -10.09
N GLN A 125 -7.24 12.41 -9.61
CA GLN A 125 -8.14 13.49 -9.24
C GLN A 125 -8.79 14.15 -10.46
N LYS A 126 -8.13 14.21 -11.62
CA LYS A 126 -8.71 14.73 -12.86
C LYS A 126 -9.09 13.64 -13.85
N ASN A 127 -8.37 12.51 -13.82
CA ASN A 127 -8.58 11.38 -14.73
C ASN A 127 -8.96 10.10 -13.96
N PRO A 128 -10.26 9.87 -13.70
CA PRO A 128 -10.73 8.69 -12.98
C PRO A 128 -10.58 7.37 -13.77
N ASP A 129 -10.34 7.44 -15.08
CA ASP A 129 -10.21 6.27 -15.96
C ASP A 129 -8.77 5.76 -16.10
N ASP A 130 -7.83 6.36 -15.36
CA ASP A 130 -6.44 5.94 -15.35
C ASP A 130 -6.31 4.44 -14.93
N PRO A 131 -5.49 3.64 -15.65
CA PRO A 131 -5.34 2.21 -15.37
C PRO A 131 -4.90 1.89 -13.93
N PHE A 132 -4.05 2.73 -13.33
CA PHE A 132 -3.61 2.58 -11.94
C PHE A 132 -4.80 2.75 -10.98
N VAL A 133 -5.63 3.76 -11.22
CA VAL A 133 -6.86 4.04 -10.47
C VAL A 133 -7.84 2.88 -10.55
N LYS A 134 -8.08 2.38 -11.77
CA LYS A 134 -8.98 1.25 -11.99
C LYS A 134 -8.50 -0.03 -11.29
N ASN A 135 -7.20 -0.30 -11.34
CA ASN A 135 -6.60 -1.47 -10.69
C ASN A 135 -6.65 -1.36 -9.15
N CYS A 136 -6.33 -0.19 -8.60
CA CYS A 136 -6.42 0.07 -7.15
C CYS A 136 -7.87 0.00 -6.66
N ARG A 137 -8.83 0.61 -7.37
CA ARG A 137 -10.25 0.51 -7.04
C ARG A 137 -10.73 -0.94 -7.03
N THR A 138 -10.39 -1.71 -8.08
CA THR A 138 -10.75 -3.14 -8.16
C THR A 138 -10.16 -3.93 -6.99
N PHE A 139 -8.94 -3.59 -6.56
CA PHE A 139 -8.30 -4.22 -5.40
C PHE A 139 -9.08 -3.99 -4.10
N PHE A 140 -9.54 -2.76 -3.84
CA PHE A 140 -10.30 -2.43 -2.63
C PHE A 140 -11.76 -2.91 -2.67
N GLU A 141 -12.38 -2.96 -3.85
CA GLU A 141 -13.76 -3.43 -4.04
C GLU A 141 -13.93 -4.95 -3.84
N MET A 142 -12.84 -5.73 -3.82
CA MET A 142 -12.91 -7.19 -3.66
C MET A 142 -13.41 -7.67 -2.28
N SER A 143 -13.67 -6.79 -1.30
CA SER A 143 -13.71 -7.19 0.10
C SER A 143 -15.10 -7.35 0.77
N LEU A 144 -16.20 -6.79 0.28
CA LEU A 144 -17.34 -6.56 1.19
C LEU A 144 -18.62 -7.33 0.79
N PHE A 145 -18.97 -8.33 1.60
CA PHE A 145 -20.29 -8.99 1.71
C PHE A 145 -20.85 -9.68 0.46
N LYS A 146 -20.30 -10.86 0.13
CA LYS A 146 -21.02 -11.84 -0.70
C LYS A 146 -21.55 -12.98 0.17
N PRO A 147 -22.73 -13.56 -0.09
CA PRO A 147 -23.21 -14.77 0.60
C PRO A 147 -22.19 -15.92 0.53
N LEU A 148 -21.35 -15.92 -0.51
CA LEU A 148 -20.18 -16.79 -0.64
C LEU A 148 -19.20 -16.69 0.54
N LEU A 149 -19.02 -15.51 1.15
CA LEU A 149 -18.12 -15.30 2.28
C LEU A 149 -18.63 -16.00 3.55
N VAL A 150 -19.95 -15.99 3.79
CA VAL A 150 -20.58 -16.74 4.89
C VAL A 150 -20.36 -18.24 4.71
N LEU A 151 -20.50 -18.74 3.47
CA LEU A 151 -20.27 -20.14 3.13
C LEU A 151 -18.81 -20.55 3.33
N ILE A 152 -17.86 -19.69 2.92
CA ILE A 152 -16.42 -19.90 3.12
C ILE A 152 -16.07 -19.93 4.61
N LEU A 153 -16.60 -19.01 5.42
CA LEU A 153 -16.33 -18.95 6.86
C LEU A 153 -16.90 -20.15 7.60
N SER A 154 -18.05 -20.67 7.16
CA SER A 154 -18.72 -21.83 7.76
C SER A 154 -18.04 -23.14 7.38
N PHE A 155 -17.62 -23.30 6.12
CA PHE A 155 -17.02 -24.54 5.58
C PHE A 155 -15.65 -24.29 4.91
N PRO A 156 -14.64 -23.80 5.65
CA PRO A 156 -13.37 -23.40 5.04
C PRO A 156 -12.60 -24.59 4.45
N PHE A 157 -12.69 -25.78 5.05
CA PHE A 157 -11.97 -26.97 4.56
C PHE A 157 -12.43 -27.44 3.18
N ILE A 158 -13.67 -27.15 2.78
CA ILE A 158 -14.22 -27.54 1.47
C ILE A 158 -14.11 -26.38 0.49
N MET A 159 -14.47 -25.17 0.94
CA MET A 159 -14.57 -24.00 0.06
C MET A 159 -13.21 -23.44 -0.36
N ILE A 160 -12.21 -23.44 0.53
CA ILE A 160 -10.87 -22.94 0.20
C ILE A 160 -10.18 -23.76 -0.91
N PRO A 161 -10.10 -25.11 -0.85
CA PRO A 161 -9.52 -25.88 -1.94
C PRO A 161 -10.32 -25.74 -3.24
N LEU A 162 -11.66 -25.69 -3.16
CA LEU A 162 -12.53 -25.49 -4.33
C LEU A 162 -12.22 -24.16 -5.04
N LEU A 163 -12.14 -23.05 -4.29
CA LEU A 163 -11.85 -21.72 -4.83
C LEU A 163 -10.43 -21.59 -5.39
N ARG A 164 -9.47 -22.38 -4.90
CA ARG A 164 -8.11 -22.42 -5.45
C ARG A 164 -8.03 -23.05 -6.84
N ILE A 165 -9.00 -23.91 -7.19
CA ILE A 165 -9.07 -24.57 -8.50
C ILE A 165 -9.64 -23.61 -9.55
N PHE A 166 -10.53 -22.70 -9.16
CA PHE A 166 -11.11 -21.72 -10.08
C PHE A 166 -10.10 -20.60 -10.42
N PRO A 167 -9.75 -20.39 -11.71
CA PRO A 167 -8.80 -19.36 -12.09
C PRO A 167 -9.39 -17.96 -11.89
N ASN A 168 -8.82 -17.19 -10.96
CA ASN A 168 -9.19 -15.79 -10.76
C ASN A 168 -8.43 -14.89 -11.75
N LYS A 169 -8.90 -14.83 -13.00
CA LYS A 169 -8.27 -14.06 -14.09
C LYS A 169 -8.03 -12.58 -13.72
N LYS A 170 -9.02 -11.94 -13.09
CA LYS A 170 -8.91 -10.55 -12.62
C LYS A 170 -7.78 -10.36 -11.61
N GLN A 171 -7.66 -11.25 -10.62
CA GLN A 171 -6.59 -11.18 -9.64
C GLN A 171 -5.20 -11.42 -10.28
N LYS A 172 -5.11 -12.27 -11.30
CA LYS A 172 -3.86 -12.48 -12.06
C LYS A 172 -3.44 -11.23 -12.83
N GLU A 173 -4.39 -10.57 -13.50
CA GLU A 173 -4.15 -9.30 -14.20
C GLU A 173 -3.70 -8.19 -13.24
N LEU A 174 -4.39 -8.02 -12.11
CA LEU A 174 -4.03 -7.06 -11.05
C LEU A 174 -2.61 -7.32 -10.52
N ASN A 175 -2.32 -8.56 -10.13
CA ASN A 175 -1.00 -8.94 -9.63
C ASN A 175 0.09 -8.68 -10.69
N GLY A 176 -0.20 -8.99 -11.95
CA GLY A 176 0.72 -8.75 -13.06
C GLY A 176 1.06 -7.28 -13.24
N PHE A 177 0.05 -6.41 -13.19
CA PHE A 177 0.23 -4.96 -13.25
C PHE A 177 1.16 -4.45 -12.14
N PHE A 178 0.85 -4.73 -10.87
CA PHE A 178 1.66 -4.24 -9.75
C PHE A 178 3.09 -4.82 -9.75
N ILE A 179 3.25 -6.10 -10.10
CA ILE A 179 4.59 -6.70 -10.24
C ILE A 179 5.39 -5.98 -11.32
N GLN A 180 4.76 -5.64 -12.45
CA GLN A 180 5.44 -4.93 -13.53
C GLN A 180 5.82 -3.51 -13.11
N THR A 181 4.92 -2.76 -12.45
CA THR A 181 5.22 -1.42 -11.93
C THR A 181 6.40 -1.45 -10.96
N ILE A 182 6.43 -2.42 -10.05
CA ILE A 182 7.55 -2.59 -9.10
C ILE A 182 8.85 -2.93 -9.83
N LYS A 183 8.81 -3.84 -10.82
CA LYS A 183 9.99 -4.18 -11.64
C LYS A 183 10.53 -2.95 -12.37
N ASN A 184 9.66 -2.15 -12.97
CA ASN A 184 10.04 -0.93 -13.66
C ASN A 184 10.70 0.07 -12.70
N ALA A 185 10.14 0.24 -11.50
CA ALA A 185 10.72 1.11 -10.48
C ALA A 185 12.11 0.64 -10.01
N ILE A 186 12.33 -0.67 -9.88
CA ILE A 186 13.64 -1.24 -9.52
C ILE A 186 14.66 -0.98 -10.64
N VAL A 187 14.29 -1.23 -11.90
CA VAL A 187 15.17 -0.97 -13.06
C VAL A 187 15.54 0.51 -13.14
N TYR A 188 14.57 1.40 -12.94
CA TYR A 188 14.80 2.84 -12.95
C TYR A 188 15.81 3.28 -11.87
N ARG A 189 15.70 2.73 -10.65
CA ARG A 189 16.67 3.01 -9.56
C ARG A 189 18.08 2.55 -9.92
N HIS A 190 18.23 1.32 -10.44
CA HIS A 190 19.54 0.84 -10.86
C HIS A 190 20.17 1.67 -11.99
N GLN A 191 19.36 2.21 -12.91
CA GLN A 191 19.83 3.12 -13.95
C GLN A 191 20.32 4.46 -13.37
N GLN A 192 19.63 4.99 -12.36
CA GLN A 192 20.08 6.20 -11.66
C GLN A 192 21.39 5.96 -10.91
N ASP A 193 21.49 4.87 -10.15
CA ASP A 193 22.71 4.52 -9.41
C ASP A 193 23.91 4.36 -10.37
N ALA A 194 23.72 3.70 -11.52
CA ALA A 194 24.76 3.54 -12.53
C ALA A 194 25.18 4.87 -13.20
N ALA A 195 24.23 5.78 -13.42
CA ALA A 195 24.52 7.10 -13.97
C ALA A 195 25.28 7.99 -12.97
N GLU A 196 24.99 7.87 -11.67
CA GLU A 196 25.68 8.60 -10.62
C GLU A 196 27.14 8.11 -10.45
N VAL A 197 27.37 6.80 -10.47
CA VAL A 197 28.72 6.21 -10.46
C VAL A 197 29.52 6.66 -11.69
N SER A 198 28.93 6.63 -12.88
CA SER A 198 29.60 7.07 -14.11
C SER A 198 29.92 8.57 -14.10
N TYR A 199 29.08 9.40 -13.47
CA TYR A 199 29.31 10.83 -13.31
C TYR A 199 30.45 11.14 -12.32
N ASP A 200 30.50 10.42 -11.19
CA ASP A 200 31.55 10.59 -10.17
C ASP A 200 32.92 10.14 -10.69
N GLU A 201 32.96 9.07 -11.49
CA GLU A 201 34.17 8.63 -12.22
C GLU A 201 34.67 9.67 -13.24
N MET A 202 33.76 10.44 -13.87
CA MET A 202 34.11 11.50 -14.81
C MET A 202 34.58 12.81 -14.14
N HIS A 203 34.21 13.05 -12.87
CA HIS A 203 34.49 14.30 -12.16
C HIS A 203 34.92 14.08 -10.70
N PRO A 204 36.13 13.52 -10.45
CA PRO A 204 36.56 13.03 -9.14
C PRO A 204 36.88 14.09 -8.07
N LEU A 205 36.66 15.38 -8.36
CA LEU A 205 36.98 16.49 -7.46
C LEU A 205 35.71 17.32 -7.17
N LYS A 206 34.81 16.80 -6.35
CA LYS A 206 33.79 17.60 -5.65
C LYS A 206 33.90 17.38 -4.14
N PRO A 207 33.79 18.44 -3.32
CA PRO A 207 33.68 18.29 -1.89
C PRO A 207 32.35 17.59 -1.54
N VAL A 208 32.44 16.58 -0.68
CA VAL A 208 31.34 15.77 -0.15
C VAL A 208 30.34 16.70 0.57
N GLY A 209 29.21 17.03 -0.07
CA GLY A 209 28.22 17.93 0.53
C GLY A 209 27.05 18.42 -0.31
N LEU A 210 26.84 17.93 -1.54
CA LEU A 210 25.68 18.33 -2.36
C LEU A 210 25.06 17.14 -3.09
N LEU A 211 24.21 16.40 -2.40
CA LEU A 211 23.18 15.57 -3.03
C LEU A 211 21.81 16.08 -2.58
N ALA A 212 21.41 17.19 -3.18
CA ALA A 212 20.00 17.52 -3.32
C ALA A 212 19.40 16.47 -4.27
N LEU A 213 18.61 15.55 -3.72
CA LEU A 213 17.72 14.68 -4.48
C LEU A 213 16.85 15.57 -5.38
N ASN A 214 17.20 15.61 -6.65
CA ASN A 214 16.54 16.42 -7.66
C ASN A 214 15.30 15.66 -8.15
N PHE A 215 14.21 15.75 -7.38
CA PHE A 215 12.93 15.05 -7.59
C PHE A 215 12.15 15.49 -8.86
N ASN A 216 12.75 16.22 -9.81
CA ASN A 216 11.99 16.97 -10.81
C ASN A 216 12.21 16.55 -12.28
N LYS A 217 12.57 15.29 -12.56
CA LYS A 217 12.62 14.76 -13.94
C LYS A 217 12.18 13.30 -14.03
N ALA A 218 10.89 13.05 -13.97
CA ALA A 218 10.30 11.84 -14.54
C ALA A 218 8.89 12.15 -15.04
N LYS A 219 8.81 12.69 -16.27
CA LYS A 219 7.60 12.65 -17.08
C LYS A 219 7.65 11.31 -17.83
N ILE A 220 6.84 10.33 -17.41
CA ILE A 220 6.51 9.11 -18.16
C ILE A 220 5.00 9.08 -18.30
#